data_AF-A0A0A0N0L6-F1
#
_entry.id   AF-A0A0A0N0L6-F1
#
_cell.length_a   1.000
_cell.length_b   1.000
_cell.length_c   1.000
_cell.angle_alpha   90.00
_cell.angle_beta   90.00
_cell.angle_gamma   90.00
#
_symmetry.space_group_name_H-M   'P 1'
#
loop_
_entity.id
_entity.type
_entity.pdbx_description
1 polymer ?
#
loop_
_entity_poly.entity_id
_entity_poly.type
_entity_poly.pdbx_seq_one_letter_code
_entity_poly.pdbx_strand_id
1 'polypeptide(L)' 'MSEYIRVTEDENDEPIEIPSEDDGTVLLSTVTAQMLAGEIWCMLSTIQKITKEKWMRQMLHQQ' A
#
# COMPACT_ATOMS: atom_id res chain seq x y z
N MET A 1 -7.46 5.86 -25.72
CA MET A 1 -8.11 5.25 -24.53
C MET A 1 -6.96 4.96 -23.59
N SER A 2 -7.03 5.32 -22.30
CA SER A 2 -5.92 5.01 -21.39
C SER A 2 -5.84 3.50 -21.18
N GLU A 3 -4.72 2.91 -21.56
CA GLU A 3 -4.40 1.51 -21.27
C GLU A 3 -3.93 1.41 -19.81
N TYR A 4 -4.07 0.22 -19.22
CA TYR A 4 -3.66 -0.04 -17.84
C TYR A 4 -2.67 -1.19 -17.84
N ILE A 5 -1.56 -1.00 -17.14
CA ILE A 5 -0.57 -2.05 -16.92
C ILE A 5 -0.63 -2.54 -15.49
N ARG A 6 -0.37 -3.83 -15.29
CA ARG A 6 -0.28 -4.45 -13.97
C ARG A 6 1.17 -4.49 -13.54
N VAL A 7 1.45 -3.95 -12.37
CA VAL A 7 2.79 -3.91 -11.79
C VAL A 7 2.73 -4.48 -10.38
N THR A 8 3.69 -5.32 -10.03
CA THR A 8 3.89 -5.82 -8.68
C THR A 8 5.38 -5.82 -8.36
N GLU A 9 5.74 -5.62 -7.10
CA GLU A 9 7.12 -5.76 -6.64
C GLU A 9 7.53 -7.23 -6.53
N ASP A 10 6.64 -8.07 -5.99
CA ASP A 10 6.82 -9.51 -5.84
C ASP A 10 5.77 -10.28 -6.65
N GLU A 11 6.18 -11.41 -7.23
CA GLU A 11 5.31 -12.25 -8.06
C GLU A 11 4.12 -12.85 -7.29
N ASN A 12 4.22 -12.96 -5.97
CA ASN A 12 3.17 -13.50 -5.10
C ASN A 12 2.22 -12.40 -4.58
N ASP A 13 2.55 -11.13 -4.78
CA ASP A 13 1.75 -10.00 -4.30
C ASP A 13 0.64 -9.61 -5.29
N GLU A 14 -0.37 -8.89 -4.80
CA GLU A 14 -1.51 -8.52 -5.62
C GLU A 14 -1.13 -7.34 -6.54
N PRO A 15 -1.18 -7.49 -7.88
CA PRO A 15 -0.67 -6.47 -8.78
C PRO A 15 -1.56 -5.23 -8.81
N ILE A 16 -0.92 -4.06 -8.81
CA ILE A 16 -1.58 -2.76 -8.90
C ILE A 16 -1.76 -2.33 -10.36
N GLU A 17 -2.89 -1.68 -10.66
CA GLU A 17 -3.19 -1.16 -12.00
C GLU A 17 -2.72 0.29 -12.15
N ILE A 18 -1.79 0.50 -13.09
CA ILE A 18 -1.23 1.82 -13.38
C ILE A 18 -1.67 2.26 -14.77
N PRO A 19 -2.29 3.45 -14.93
CA PRO A 19 -2.62 3.96 -16.24
C PRO A 19 -1.34 4.26 -17.02
N SER A 20 -1.27 3.77 -18.25
CA SER A 20 -0.26 4.16 -19.23
C SER A 20 -0.73 5.35 -20.05
N GLU A 21 0.24 6.10 -20.58
CA GLU A 21 0.01 7.16 -21.54
C GLU A 21 -0.44 6.59 -22.90
N ASP A 22 -0.88 7.47 -23.80
CA ASP A 22 -1.39 7.09 -25.13
C ASP A 22 -0.31 6.41 -26.00
N ASP A 23 0.97 6.70 -25.74
CA ASP A 23 2.12 6.06 -26.38
C ASP A 23 2.53 4.71 -25.74
N GLY A 24 1.76 4.21 -24.76
CA GLY A 24 2.04 2.98 -24.02
C GLY A 24 3.16 3.10 -22.98
N THR A 25 3.70 4.30 -22.76
CA THR A 25 4.70 4.58 -21.72
C THR A 25 4.04 4.79 -20.37
N VAL A 26 4.81 4.61 -19.29
CA VAL A 26 4.35 4.86 -17.92
C VAL A 26 5.27 5.85 -17.22
N LEU A 27 4.66 6.87 -16.64
CA LEU A 27 5.38 7.86 -15.85
C LEU A 27 5.91 7.24 -14.55
N LEU A 28 7.21 7.39 -14.32
CA LEU A 28 7.86 6.95 -13.08
C LEU A 28 7.21 7.60 -11.83
N SER A 29 6.73 8.84 -11.94
CA SER A 29 5.99 9.50 -10.87
C SER A 29 4.70 8.78 -10.50
N THR A 30 3.99 8.21 -11.47
CA THR A 30 2.76 7.44 -11.24
C THR A 30 3.07 6.10 -10.55
N VAL A 31 4.13 5.42 -10.99
CA VAL A 31 4.59 4.16 -10.36
C VAL A 31 5.01 4.40 -8.91
N THR A 32 5.87 5.40 -8.69
CA THR A 32 6.36 5.74 -7.35
C THR A 32 5.24 6.22 -6.43
N ALA A 33 4.25 6.97 -6.92
CA ALA A 33 3.10 7.40 -6.12
C ALA A 33 2.28 6.21 -5.59
N GLN A 34 2.03 5.20 -6.43
CA GLN A 34 1.25 4.02 -6.03
C GLN A 34 2.04 3.08 -5.11
N MET A 35 3.34 2.86 -5.37
CA MET A 35 4.19 2.05 -4.49
C MET A 35 4.39 2.69 -3.12
N LEU A 36 4.61 4.01 -3.07
CA LEU A 36 4.71 4.74 -1.81
C LEU A 36 3.39 4.76 -1.04
N ALA A 37 2.25 4.80 -1.73
CA ALA A 37 0.94 4.68 -1.08
C ALA A 37 0.78 3.33 -0.36
N GLY A 38 1.29 2.24 -0.93
CA GLY A 38 1.34 0.93 -0.29
C GLY A 38 2.17 0.93 0.99
N GLU A 39 3.39 1.47 0.93
CA GLU A 39 4.29 1.58 2.09
C GLU A 39 3.69 2.42 3.23
N ILE A 40 3.10 3.57 2.90
CA ILE A 40 2.44 4.45 3.87
C ILE A 40 1.24 3.73 4.52
N TRP A 41 0.47 2.95 3.75
CA TRP A 41 -0.65 2.16 4.27
C TRP A 41 -0.18 1.04 5.23
N CYS A 42 0.91 0.34 4.88
CA CYS A 42 1.54 -0.67 5.73
C CYS A 42 2.05 -0.08 7.06
N MET A 43 2.66 1.11 7.02
CA MET A 43 3.06 1.82 8.23
C MET A 43 1.85 2.20 9.09
N LEU A 44 0.79 2.76 8.50
CA LEU A 44 -0.39 3.20 9.24
C LEU A 44 -1.15 2.04 9.90
N SER A 45 -1.29 0.91 9.19
CA SER A 45 -1.92 -0.30 9.73
C SER A 45 -1.11 -0.88 10.90
N THR A 46 0.22 -0.84 10.81
CA THR A 46 1.12 -1.26 11.89
C THR A 46 0.98 -0.38 13.14
N ILE A 47 0.91 0.95 12.98
CA ILE A 47 0.71 1.91 14.08
C ILE A 47 -0.64 1.66 14.78
N GLN A 48 -1.71 1.44 14.02
CA GLN A 48 -3.02 1.12 14.60
C GLN A 48 -2.98 -0.21 15.37
N LYS A 49 -2.31 -1.24 14.83
CA LYS A 49 -2.18 -2.55 15.48
C LYS A 49 -1.45 -2.44 16.82
N ILE A 50 -0.29 -1.75 16.85
CA ILE A 50 0.47 -1.50 18.09
C ILE A 50 -0.38 -0.74 19.12
N THR A 51 -1.13 0.27 18.67
CA THR A 51 -1.99 1.06 19.55
C THR A 51 -3.07 0.18 20.18
N LYS A 52 -3.78 -0.62 19.37
CA LYS A 52 -4.80 -1.56 19.84
C LYS A 52 -4.23 -2.58 20.83
N GLU A 53 -3.08 -3.16 20.54
CA GLU A 53 -2.43 -4.13 21.45
C GLU A 53 -2.07 -3.49 22.80
N LYS A 54 -1.57 -2.25 22.79
CA LYS A 54 -1.23 -1.52 24.03
C LYS A 54 -2.47 -1.27 24.90
N TRP A 55 -3.60 -0.87 24.29
CA TRP A 55 -4.88 -0.69 24.99
C TRP A 55 -5.42 -2.00 25.56
N MET A 56 -5.37 -3.10 24.79
CA MET A 56 -5.80 -4.42 25.23
C MET A 56 -5.00 -4.89 26.46
N ARG A 57 -3.68 -4.69 26.46
CA ARG A 57 -2.81 -5.01 27.60
C ARG A 57 -3.12 -4.17 28.84
N GLN A 58 -3.43 -2.88 28.66
CA GLN A 58 -3.85 -2.02 29.77
C GLN A 58 -5.19 -2.44 30.36
N MET A 59 -6.18 -2.75 29.53
CA MET A 59 -7.48 -3.23 30.03
C MET A 59 -7.36 -4.56 30.78
N LEU A 60 -6.51 -5.49 30.31
CA LEU A 60 -6.29 -6.77 30.97
C LEU A 60 -5.62 -6.64 32.35
N HIS A 61 -4.88 -5.56 32.59
CA HIS A 61 -4.24 -5.29 33.89
C HIS A 61 -5.19 -4.66 34.92
N GLN A 62 -6.36 -4.18 34.48
CA GLN A 62 -7.33 -3.46 35.31
C GLN A 62 -8.53 -4.33 35.72
N GLN A 63 -8.56 -5.62 35.34
CA GLN A 63 -9.53 -6.64 35.78
C GLN A 63 -8.89 -7.57 36.80
#